data_AF-A0A142L244-F1
#
_entry.id   AF-A0A142L244-F1
#
_cell.length_a   1.000
_cell.length_b   1.000
_cell.length_c   1.000
_cell.angle_alpha   90.00
_cell.angle_beta   90.00
_cell.angle_gamma   90.00
#
_symmetry.space_group_name_H-M   'P 1'
#
loop_
_entity.id
_entity.type
_entity.pdbx_description
1 polymer ?
#
loop_
_entity_poly.entity_id
_entity_poly.type
_entity_poly.pdbx_seq_one_letter_code
_entity_poly.pdbx_strand_id
1 'polypeptide(L)'
;MSSNDFFGAGSASTIFEIHGTNGFQTSFSGDRFATKISGFKVIAYNESCDNYCAIKSKVSSGISDRGIGFKFSNIEIGNGSSKHFGAAFFITDCFRLSIQNVGITNCMNAIALYGQVVGATITDVTSNFDHLPFSTTVIPLIFGGSTSIGCGVYVRGASHSGIYQIPESIKITNSSFVQHDIGIYHHDGLFCKYHQVDLDFCRRVGFYSYSDNGCSLSSSYIAVRNPDQPTYGIYIDSNDVANIKQLNLIENYIVGYSENHSDSIAINCNGDRPGSPVIKQGFSIIRNEIKSLNPAFKFKYGIYIGHSKHFELSSNIIYADASSSEGISSYAPEFFAIRDNTVIGNNISLTVGDTPHEISNNECTNMTLLYPSSNNSPYNTKLADTVKYNNFIMDLSGGWTNGFLRIGEACIWYDYTNNQLRAESASSPSSENSGSVIV
;
A
#
# COMPACT_ATOMS: atom_id res chain seq x y z
N MET A 1 -26.91 4.32 30.48
CA MET A 1 -27.36 4.33 29.07
C MET A 1 -27.72 5.76 28.74
N SER A 2 -27.18 6.34 27.68
CA SER A 2 -27.67 7.64 27.22
C SER A 2 -29.03 7.43 26.54
N SER A 3 -29.90 8.45 26.50
CA SER A 3 -31.21 8.35 25.86
C SER A 3 -31.16 8.06 24.35
N ASN A 4 -29.97 8.05 23.76
CA ASN A 4 -29.77 8.05 22.31
C ASN A 4 -29.02 6.78 21.83
N ASP A 5 -28.80 5.78 22.69
CA ASP A 5 -28.13 4.53 22.33
C ASP A 5 -29.12 3.46 21.83
N PHE A 6 -28.69 2.62 20.89
CA PHE A 6 -29.44 1.46 20.39
C PHE A 6 -28.72 0.15 20.72
N PHE A 7 -29.41 -0.78 21.39
CA PHE A 7 -28.89 -2.09 21.74
C PHE A 7 -29.86 -3.21 21.34
N GLY A 8 -29.38 -4.15 20.54
CA GLY A 8 -30.02 -5.45 20.37
C GLY A 8 -29.65 -6.42 21.49
N ALA A 9 -30.38 -7.53 21.55
CA ALA A 9 -30.17 -8.61 22.52
C ALA A 9 -29.03 -9.58 22.12
N GLY A 10 -28.20 -9.21 21.14
CA GLY A 10 -27.13 -10.03 20.55
C GLY A 10 -27.37 -10.33 19.07
N SER A 11 -26.30 -10.57 18.31
CA SER A 11 -26.36 -10.83 16.86
C SER A 11 -27.13 -12.11 16.49
N ALA A 12 -27.24 -13.07 17.41
CA ALA A 12 -28.06 -14.27 17.24
C ALA A 12 -29.55 -14.05 17.55
N SER A 13 -29.89 -13.01 18.32
CA SER A 13 -31.23 -12.80 18.89
C SER A 13 -31.96 -11.61 18.28
N THR A 14 -31.21 -10.62 17.78
CA THR A 14 -31.77 -9.41 17.13
C THR A 14 -31.25 -9.36 15.71
N ILE A 15 -32.12 -9.66 14.76
CA ILE A 15 -31.80 -9.74 13.34
C ILE A 15 -32.67 -8.73 12.59
N PHE A 16 -32.03 -7.85 11.82
CA PHE A 16 -32.66 -6.93 10.91
C PHE A 16 -32.55 -7.46 9.49
N GLU A 17 -33.70 -7.75 8.89
CA GLU A 17 -33.84 -8.18 7.51
C GLU A 17 -34.11 -6.96 6.63
N ILE A 18 -33.21 -6.69 5.68
CA ILE A 18 -33.26 -5.51 4.82
C ILE A 18 -33.72 -5.90 3.42
N HIS A 19 -34.73 -5.19 2.91
CA HIS A 19 -35.39 -5.48 1.64
C HIS A 19 -35.15 -4.34 0.65
N GLY A 20 -34.24 -4.52 -0.32
CA GLY A 20 -34.05 -3.59 -1.43
C GLY A 20 -33.80 -2.13 -1.02
N THR A 21 -33.12 -1.89 0.10
CA THR A 21 -32.80 -0.54 0.61
C THR A 21 -31.56 -0.54 1.51
N ASN A 22 -31.11 0.63 1.97
CA ASN A 22 -30.09 0.72 3.01
C ASN A 22 -30.65 0.25 4.34
N GLY A 23 -29.85 -0.46 5.15
CA GLY A 23 -30.29 -0.98 6.45
C GLY A 23 -30.48 0.13 7.48
N PHE A 24 -29.39 0.58 8.09
CA PHE A 24 -29.38 1.69 9.03
C PHE A 24 -28.88 2.95 8.35
N GLN A 25 -29.67 4.01 8.41
CA GLN A 25 -29.22 5.34 8.03
C GLN A 25 -29.09 6.22 9.26
N THR A 26 -27.87 6.67 9.56
CA THR A 26 -27.68 7.57 10.70
C THR A 26 -28.15 8.99 10.33
N SER A 27 -28.97 9.60 11.21
CA SER A 27 -29.48 10.96 11.02
C SER A 27 -28.62 11.99 11.76
N PHE A 28 -28.62 13.22 11.25
CA PHE A 28 -28.02 14.36 11.93
C PHE A 28 -29.07 15.00 12.85
N SER A 29 -28.83 15.01 14.16
CA SER A 29 -29.56 15.91 15.06
C SER A 29 -28.68 16.34 16.22
N GLY A 30 -28.26 17.61 16.20
CA GLY A 30 -27.96 18.52 17.31
C GLY A 30 -26.91 18.17 18.37
N ASP A 31 -26.87 16.92 18.83
CA ASP A 31 -26.12 16.53 20.02
C ASP A 31 -24.77 15.92 19.65
N ARG A 32 -23.72 16.48 20.24
CA ARG A 32 -22.31 16.14 19.98
C ARG A 32 -21.88 14.82 20.63
N PHE A 33 -22.80 14.05 21.20
CA PHE A 33 -22.50 12.81 21.90
C PHE A 33 -22.42 11.65 20.91
N ALA A 34 -21.43 10.78 21.10
CA ALA A 34 -21.29 9.62 20.25
C ALA A 34 -22.35 8.57 20.62
N THR A 35 -23.38 8.41 19.78
CA THR A 35 -24.42 7.40 19.94
C THR A 35 -23.83 6.00 19.77
N LYS A 36 -24.09 5.10 20.73
CA LYS A 36 -23.69 3.70 20.63
C LYS A 36 -24.79 2.88 19.97
N ILE A 37 -24.39 2.06 18.99
CA ILE A 37 -25.24 1.16 18.22
C ILE A 37 -24.60 -0.24 18.32
N SER A 38 -25.27 -1.22 18.92
CA SER A 38 -24.61 -2.48 19.28
C SER A 38 -25.52 -3.69 19.40
N GLY A 39 -24.98 -4.90 19.20
CA GLY A 39 -25.59 -6.15 19.65
C GLY A 39 -26.66 -6.71 18.73
N PHE A 40 -26.50 -6.63 17.40
CA PHE A 40 -27.48 -7.15 16.44
C PHE A 40 -26.81 -7.64 15.17
N LYS A 41 -27.60 -8.29 14.32
CA LYS A 41 -27.21 -8.72 12.98
C LYS A 41 -28.03 -7.99 11.91
N VAL A 42 -27.41 -7.66 10.79
CA VAL A 42 -28.07 -7.09 9.61
C VAL A 42 -27.86 -8.02 8.41
N ILE A 43 -28.94 -8.43 7.75
CA ILE A 43 -28.88 -9.30 6.57
C ILE A 43 -29.70 -8.74 5.41
N ALA A 44 -29.23 -8.97 4.18
CA ALA A 44 -30.03 -8.75 2.98
C ALA A 44 -31.05 -9.88 2.84
N TYR A 45 -32.33 -9.54 2.68
CA TYR A 45 -33.44 -10.49 2.64
C TYR A 45 -33.94 -10.72 1.21
N ASN A 46 -34.15 -11.99 0.87
CA ASN A 46 -34.62 -12.53 -0.43
C ASN A 46 -33.88 -12.13 -1.72
N GLU A 47 -33.11 -11.06 -1.74
CA GLU A 47 -32.35 -10.57 -2.90
C GLU A 47 -31.02 -9.97 -2.46
N SER A 48 -30.11 -9.78 -3.41
CA SER A 48 -28.87 -9.05 -3.15
C SER A 48 -29.13 -7.54 -3.18
N CYS A 49 -28.53 -6.84 -2.22
CA CYS A 49 -28.65 -5.40 -2.00
C CYS A 49 -27.40 -4.67 -2.55
N ASP A 50 -27.00 -4.98 -3.79
CA ASP A 50 -25.76 -4.52 -4.42
C ASP A 50 -25.63 -2.99 -4.44
N ASN A 51 -26.76 -2.30 -4.55
CA ASN A 51 -26.83 -0.84 -4.58
C ASN A 51 -27.00 -0.18 -3.21
N TYR A 52 -26.95 -0.97 -2.14
CA TYR A 52 -27.24 -0.51 -0.80
C TYR A 52 -26.18 -0.91 0.21
N CYS A 53 -26.24 -0.25 1.36
CA CYS A 53 -25.32 -0.46 2.46
C CYS A 53 -26.07 -0.99 3.68
N ALA A 54 -25.44 -1.86 4.47
CA ALA A 54 -26.02 -2.28 5.75
C ALA A 54 -26.08 -1.09 6.74
N ILE A 55 -25.03 -0.27 6.78
CA ILE A 55 -24.96 0.96 7.56
C ILE A 55 -24.47 2.08 6.65
N LYS A 56 -25.26 3.14 6.54
CA LYS A 56 -24.98 4.32 5.72
C LYS A 56 -25.06 5.58 6.59
N SER A 57 -24.04 6.42 6.58
CA SER A 57 -24.22 7.77 7.14
C SER A 57 -24.93 8.67 6.14
N LYS A 58 -25.73 9.60 6.65
CA LYS A 58 -26.36 10.63 5.81
C LYS A 58 -25.27 11.60 5.30
N VAL A 59 -25.47 12.16 4.10
CA VAL A 59 -24.65 13.26 3.55
C VAL A 59 -25.15 14.57 4.13
N SER A 60 -24.25 15.42 4.63
CA SER A 60 -24.61 16.72 5.20
C SER A 60 -25.11 17.68 4.10
N SER A 61 -26.13 18.48 4.41
CA SER A 61 -26.56 19.58 3.52
C SER A 61 -25.66 20.81 3.56
N GLY A 62 -24.64 20.85 4.45
CA GLY A 62 -23.74 22.00 4.58
C GLY A 62 -22.62 21.85 5.61
N ILE A 63 -21.87 22.94 5.83
CA ILE A 63 -20.68 22.96 6.70
C ILE A 63 -21.01 22.81 8.20
N SER A 64 -22.25 23.10 8.62
CA SER A 64 -22.66 23.17 10.03
C SER A 64 -22.91 21.82 10.71
N ASP A 65 -23.12 20.73 9.96
CA ASP A 65 -23.57 19.46 10.54
C ASP A 65 -22.40 18.52 10.94
N ARG A 66 -21.17 19.06 10.92
CA ARG A 66 -19.87 18.40 11.15
C ARG A 66 -19.60 17.94 12.59
N GLY A 67 -20.63 17.59 13.35
CA GLY A 67 -20.58 17.47 14.81
C GLY A 67 -20.69 16.06 15.40
N ILE A 68 -20.97 15.02 14.60
CA ILE A 68 -21.54 13.77 15.12
C ILE A 68 -20.57 12.58 15.00
N GLY A 69 -20.47 11.84 16.10
CA GLY A 69 -19.78 10.55 16.16
C GLY A 69 -20.73 9.39 16.41
N PHE A 70 -20.36 8.22 15.91
CA PHE A 70 -21.08 6.97 16.11
C PHE A 70 -20.12 5.92 16.65
N LYS A 71 -20.61 5.08 17.56
CA LYS A 71 -19.88 3.91 18.07
C LYS A 71 -20.65 2.65 17.71
N PHE A 72 -20.18 1.92 16.70
CA PHE A 72 -20.70 0.62 16.31
C PHE A 72 -19.92 -0.47 17.01
N SER A 73 -20.60 -1.42 17.67
CA SER A 73 -19.89 -2.53 18.30
C SER A 73 -20.68 -3.82 18.42
N ASN A 74 -20.01 -4.98 18.33
CA ASN A 74 -20.63 -6.30 18.48
C ASN A 74 -21.79 -6.49 17.49
N ILE A 75 -21.52 -6.25 16.21
CA ILE A 75 -22.49 -6.32 15.12
C ILE A 75 -22.03 -7.41 14.13
N GLU A 76 -22.99 -8.13 13.57
CA GLU A 76 -22.75 -9.04 12.44
C GLU A 76 -23.44 -8.46 11.20
N ILE A 77 -22.75 -8.40 10.07
CA ILE A 77 -23.31 -7.93 8.79
C ILE A 77 -23.16 -9.01 7.75
N GLY A 78 -24.26 -9.29 7.05
CA GLY A 78 -24.32 -10.26 5.98
C GLY A 78 -24.70 -11.67 6.44
N ASN A 79 -24.77 -12.55 5.46
CA ASN A 79 -25.14 -13.95 5.60
C ASN A 79 -24.26 -14.74 4.63
N GLY A 80 -23.77 -15.92 5.02
CA GLY A 80 -23.01 -16.85 4.15
C GLY A 80 -23.82 -17.45 2.98
N SER A 81 -24.92 -16.81 2.59
CA SER A 81 -25.72 -17.11 1.40
C SER A 81 -25.26 -16.26 0.21
N SER A 82 -25.79 -16.52 -0.99
CA SER A 82 -25.52 -15.71 -2.20
C SER A 82 -25.97 -14.23 -2.11
N LYS A 83 -26.58 -13.82 -0.99
CA LYS A 83 -27.14 -12.49 -0.75
C LYS A 83 -26.11 -11.60 -0.08
N HIS A 84 -25.98 -10.38 -0.57
CA HIS A 84 -24.90 -9.48 -0.19
C HIS A 84 -25.33 -8.02 -0.16
N PHE A 85 -24.50 -7.17 0.44
CA PHE A 85 -24.60 -5.71 0.33
C PHE A 85 -23.48 -5.17 -0.57
N GLY A 86 -23.73 -4.04 -1.23
CA GLY A 86 -22.66 -3.29 -1.90
C GLY A 86 -21.61 -2.77 -0.92
N ALA A 87 -22.04 -2.39 0.28
CA ALA A 87 -21.13 -2.10 1.39
C ALA A 87 -21.70 -2.50 2.75
N ALA A 88 -20.84 -2.91 3.69
CA ALA A 88 -21.26 -3.04 5.08
C ALA A 88 -21.37 -1.66 5.75
N PHE A 89 -20.28 -0.88 5.72
CA PHE A 89 -20.28 0.51 6.16
C PHE A 89 -19.99 1.44 4.98
N PHE A 90 -20.87 2.40 4.74
CA PHE A 90 -20.60 3.55 3.89
C PHE A 90 -20.71 4.83 4.72
N ILE A 91 -19.56 5.40 5.08
CA ILE A 91 -19.48 6.54 5.99
C ILE A 91 -18.88 7.75 5.28
N THR A 92 -19.64 8.84 5.33
CA THR A 92 -19.31 10.20 4.91
C THR A 92 -19.77 11.21 5.96
N ASP A 93 -19.19 12.40 5.95
CA ASP A 93 -19.54 13.53 6.81
C ASP A 93 -19.63 13.17 8.31
N CYS A 94 -18.69 12.38 8.80
CA CYS A 94 -18.70 11.83 10.16
C CYS A 94 -17.42 12.17 10.94
N PHE A 95 -17.56 12.50 12.22
CA PHE A 95 -16.45 12.88 13.11
C PHE A 95 -16.43 11.96 14.33
N ARG A 96 -15.27 11.44 14.74
CA ARG A 96 -15.18 10.54 15.92
C ARG A 96 -15.96 9.23 15.74
N LEU A 97 -15.79 8.59 14.59
CA LEU A 97 -16.33 7.26 14.30
C LEU A 97 -15.56 6.20 15.11
N SER A 98 -16.27 5.25 15.70
CA SER A 98 -15.70 4.01 16.24
C SER A 98 -16.45 2.82 15.67
N ILE A 99 -15.73 1.85 15.10
CA ILE A 99 -16.26 0.54 14.70
C ILE A 99 -15.42 -0.52 15.40
N GLN A 100 -16.03 -1.39 16.19
CA GLN A 100 -15.30 -2.36 17.01
C GLN A 100 -16.00 -3.72 17.08
N ASN A 101 -15.26 -4.83 17.02
CA ASN A 101 -15.82 -6.19 17.15
C ASN A 101 -16.97 -6.42 16.15
N VAL A 102 -16.66 -6.37 14.87
CA VAL A 102 -17.66 -6.51 13.81
C VAL A 102 -17.26 -7.63 12.84
N GLY A 103 -18.18 -8.57 12.62
CA GLY A 103 -18.09 -9.58 11.58
C GLY A 103 -18.82 -9.13 10.31
N ILE A 104 -18.19 -9.26 9.15
CA ILE A 104 -18.74 -8.84 7.85
C ILE A 104 -18.55 -9.95 6.82
N THR A 105 -19.65 -10.56 6.39
CA THR A 105 -19.62 -11.60 5.36
C THR A 105 -20.27 -11.11 4.07
N ASN A 106 -19.61 -11.37 2.94
CA ASN A 106 -20.15 -11.14 1.60
C ASN A 106 -20.65 -9.71 1.38
N CYS A 107 -19.79 -8.74 1.65
CA CYS A 107 -20.01 -7.35 1.25
C CYS A 107 -18.91 -6.95 0.27
N MET A 108 -19.26 -6.32 -0.85
CA MET A 108 -18.25 -5.88 -1.82
C MET A 108 -17.27 -4.89 -1.20
N ASN A 109 -17.77 -3.99 -0.35
CA ASN A 109 -16.95 -3.07 0.43
C ASN A 109 -17.21 -3.29 1.91
N ALA A 110 -16.24 -3.80 2.68
CA ALA A 110 -16.48 -3.97 4.12
C ALA A 110 -16.59 -2.60 4.81
N ILE A 111 -15.64 -1.70 4.53
CA ILE A 111 -15.63 -0.33 5.06
C ILE A 111 -15.31 0.65 3.94
N ALA A 112 -16.27 1.50 3.60
CA ALA A 112 -16.08 2.63 2.69
C ALA A 112 -16.13 3.95 3.47
N LEU A 113 -15.01 4.68 3.49
CA LEU A 113 -14.86 6.01 4.05
C LEU A 113 -14.74 7.02 2.90
N TYR A 114 -15.70 7.92 2.81
CA TYR A 114 -15.85 8.82 1.67
C TYR A 114 -15.95 10.28 2.11
N GLY A 115 -15.28 11.18 1.40
CA GLY A 115 -15.35 12.61 1.69
C GLY A 115 -14.87 12.95 3.09
N GLN A 116 -15.64 13.74 3.84
CA GLN A 116 -15.21 14.20 5.16
C GLN A 116 -15.47 13.17 6.25
N VAL A 117 -14.46 12.35 6.55
CA VAL A 117 -14.45 11.49 7.75
C VAL A 117 -13.25 11.85 8.61
N VAL A 118 -13.45 12.33 9.84
CA VAL A 118 -12.35 12.84 10.68
C VAL A 118 -12.27 12.08 12.00
N GLY A 119 -11.11 11.50 12.28
CA GLY A 119 -10.83 10.82 13.54
C GLY A 119 -11.66 9.54 13.70
N ALA A 120 -11.52 8.60 12.76
CA ALA A 120 -12.14 7.29 12.85
C ALA A 120 -11.19 6.27 13.49
N THR A 121 -11.72 5.40 14.35
CA THR A 121 -11.03 4.21 14.87
C THR A 121 -11.83 2.97 14.52
N ILE A 122 -11.23 2.06 13.77
CA ILE A 122 -11.80 0.79 13.36
C ILE A 122 -10.89 -0.29 13.93
N THR A 123 -11.42 -1.18 14.76
CA THR A 123 -10.63 -2.21 15.42
C THR A 123 -11.38 -3.52 15.50
N ASP A 124 -10.67 -4.65 15.46
CA ASP A 124 -11.27 -5.97 15.64
C ASP A 124 -12.43 -6.23 14.65
N VAL A 125 -12.22 -5.83 13.39
CA VAL A 125 -13.16 -6.07 12.29
C VAL A 125 -12.64 -7.24 11.45
N THR A 126 -13.47 -8.25 11.26
CA THR A 126 -13.17 -9.36 10.35
C THR A 126 -14.15 -9.33 9.20
N SER A 127 -13.63 -9.37 7.97
CA SER A 127 -14.44 -9.48 6.77
C SER A 127 -13.96 -10.61 5.87
N ASN A 128 -14.89 -11.41 5.35
CA ASN A 128 -14.64 -12.39 4.31
C ASN A 128 -15.53 -12.13 3.09
N PHE A 129 -14.96 -12.34 1.91
CA PHE A 129 -15.63 -12.14 0.63
C PHE A 129 -15.63 -13.42 -0.21
N ASP A 130 -16.80 -14.04 -0.40
CA ASP A 130 -16.93 -15.33 -1.10
C ASP A 130 -17.09 -15.19 -2.64
N HIS A 131 -16.70 -14.05 -3.21
CA HIS A 131 -16.69 -13.79 -4.67
C HIS A 131 -17.99 -14.08 -5.43
N LEU A 132 -19.13 -13.86 -4.77
CA LEU A 132 -20.43 -14.00 -5.41
C LEU A 132 -20.54 -13.02 -6.58
N PRO A 133 -21.16 -13.40 -7.71
CA PRO A 133 -21.35 -12.50 -8.84
C PRO A 133 -22.24 -11.33 -8.40
N PHE A 134 -21.71 -10.11 -8.50
CA PHE A 134 -22.47 -8.88 -8.32
C PHE A 134 -23.07 -8.45 -9.66
N SER A 135 -24.21 -7.77 -9.62
CA SER A 135 -24.75 -7.08 -10.79
C SER A 135 -23.70 -6.11 -11.39
N THR A 136 -23.68 -5.95 -12.71
CA THR A 136 -22.84 -4.94 -13.38
C THR A 136 -23.21 -3.49 -13.00
N THR A 137 -24.33 -3.32 -12.29
CA THR A 137 -24.90 -2.05 -11.83
C THR A 137 -24.80 -1.96 -10.31
N VAL A 138 -23.61 -2.18 -9.75
CA VAL A 138 -23.31 -1.94 -8.33
C VAL A 138 -23.04 -0.45 -8.13
N ILE A 139 -23.19 0.06 -6.90
CA ILE A 139 -22.70 1.39 -6.51
C ILE A 139 -21.29 1.56 -7.12
N PRO A 140 -21.08 2.49 -8.05
CA PRO A 140 -19.78 2.68 -8.67
C PRO A 140 -18.85 3.31 -7.63
N LEU A 141 -18.20 2.46 -6.83
CA LEU A 141 -17.06 2.83 -6.01
C LEU A 141 -15.78 2.56 -6.82
N ILE A 142 -15.70 3.31 -7.93
CA ILE A 142 -14.54 3.62 -8.79
C ILE A 142 -13.52 2.51 -9.10
N PHE A 143 -13.55 2.03 -10.35
CA PHE A 143 -12.62 2.48 -11.40
C PHE A 143 -13.45 2.88 -12.63
N GLY A 144 -13.02 3.86 -13.43
CA GLY A 144 -13.66 4.17 -14.70
C GLY A 144 -13.60 2.96 -15.63
N GLY A 145 -14.68 2.18 -15.68
CA GLY A 145 -14.76 0.95 -16.47
C GLY A 145 -15.75 -0.02 -15.85
N SER A 146 -16.40 -0.81 -16.67
CA SER A 146 -17.58 -1.65 -16.38
C SER A 146 -17.30 -2.90 -15.51
N THR A 147 -16.43 -2.82 -14.50
CA THR A 147 -16.08 -3.97 -13.64
C THR A 147 -16.06 -3.59 -12.16
N SER A 148 -16.96 -4.17 -11.38
CA SER A 148 -17.07 -4.01 -9.94
C SER A 148 -15.84 -4.62 -9.23
N ILE A 149 -15.06 -3.81 -8.49
CA ILE A 149 -13.89 -4.27 -7.73
C ILE A 149 -14.24 -4.25 -6.24
N GLY A 150 -14.13 -5.39 -5.55
CA GLY A 150 -14.40 -5.50 -4.12
C GLY A 150 -13.21 -5.11 -3.25
N CYS A 151 -13.44 -4.25 -2.26
CA CYS A 151 -12.42 -3.77 -1.35
C CYS A 151 -12.73 -4.13 0.11
N GLY A 152 -11.74 -4.59 0.87
CA GLY A 152 -11.89 -4.71 2.33
C GLY A 152 -12.13 -3.33 2.94
N VAL A 153 -11.21 -2.40 2.66
CA VAL A 153 -11.32 -0.99 3.04
C VAL A 153 -11.18 -0.11 1.81
N TYR A 154 -12.07 0.86 1.67
CA TYR A 154 -12.00 1.91 0.66
C TYR A 154 -11.93 3.28 1.32
N VAL A 155 -10.91 4.07 1.01
CA VAL A 155 -10.73 5.44 1.55
C VAL A 155 -10.57 6.41 0.40
N ARG A 156 -11.49 7.39 0.29
CA ARG A 156 -11.49 8.33 -0.83
C ARG A 156 -12.07 9.70 -0.49
N GLY A 157 -11.51 10.73 -1.10
CA GLY A 157 -12.04 12.09 -1.07
C GLY A 157 -13.26 12.30 -1.97
N ALA A 158 -14.07 13.29 -1.61
CA ALA A 158 -15.32 13.63 -2.28
C ALA A 158 -15.60 15.12 -2.23
N SER A 159 -16.26 15.63 -3.26
CA SER A 159 -16.79 16.99 -3.25
C SER A 159 -18.21 17.00 -2.70
N HIS A 160 -18.39 17.57 -1.51
CA HIS A 160 -19.72 17.87 -0.95
C HIS A 160 -19.91 19.39 -0.95
N SER A 161 -21.02 19.86 -1.52
CA SER A 161 -21.38 21.28 -1.60
C SER A 161 -20.27 22.18 -2.20
N GLY A 162 -19.54 21.65 -3.21
CA GLY A 162 -18.52 22.40 -3.96
C GLY A 162 -17.13 22.45 -3.31
N ILE A 163 -16.93 21.84 -2.13
CA ILE A 163 -15.61 21.75 -1.48
C ILE A 163 -15.13 20.30 -1.51
N TYR A 164 -13.91 20.08 -2.00
CA TYR A 164 -13.26 18.78 -1.95
C TYR A 164 -12.80 18.48 -0.52
N GLN A 165 -13.17 17.31 -0.03
CA GLN A 165 -12.90 16.87 1.33
C GLN A 165 -12.35 15.45 1.32
N ILE A 166 -11.47 15.15 2.26
CA ILE A 166 -10.79 13.86 2.34
C ILE A 166 -10.92 13.27 3.74
N PRO A 167 -10.93 11.93 3.89
CA PRO A 167 -10.83 11.30 5.18
C PRO A 167 -9.51 11.68 5.87
N GLU A 168 -9.54 11.94 7.18
CA GLU A 168 -8.38 12.40 7.95
C GLU A 168 -8.28 11.69 9.31
N SER A 169 -7.05 11.36 9.71
CA SER A 169 -6.73 10.74 11.00
C SER A 169 -7.49 9.43 11.23
N ILE A 170 -7.54 8.59 10.21
CA ILE A 170 -8.16 7.26 10.26
C ILE A 170 -7.19 6.26 10.86
N LYS A 171 -7.67 5.42 11.78
CA LYS A 171 -6.91 4.30 12.34
C LYS A 171 -7.68 3.00 12.12
N ILE A 172 -7.05 2.03 11.50
CA ILE A 172 -7.57 0.66 11.38
C ILE A 172 -6.56 -0.28 12.02
N THR A 173 -7.01 -1.04 13.02
CA THR A 173 -6.15 -1.90 13.83
C THR A 173 -6.73 -3.29 14.03
N ASN A 174 -5.88 -4.31 14.21
CA ASN A 174 -6.30 -5.67 14.59
C ASN A 174 -7.47 -6.20 13.75
N SER A 175 -7.41 -6.01 12.44
CA SER A 175 -8.55 -6.29 11.56
C SER A 175 -8.11 -7.24 10.45
N SER A 176 -9.02 -8.05 9.93
CA SER A 176 -8.73 -9.01 8.88
C SER A 176 -9.71 -8.85 7.72
N PHE A 177 -9.19 -8.76 6.50
CA PHE A 177 -9.94 -8.64 5.25
C PHE A 177 -9.50 -9.75 4.32
N VAL A 178 -10.33 -10.77 4.21
CA VAL A 178 -10.02 -12.04 3.56
C VAL A 178 -10.72 -12.11 2.19
N GLN A 179 -9.95 -12.48 1.16
CA GLN A 179 -10.43 -12.73 -0.20
C GLN A 179 -11.05 -11.52 -0.90
N HIS A 180 -10.78 -10.29 -0.48
CA HIS A 180 -11.19 -9.12 -1.27
C HIS A 180 -10.35 -9.00 -2.55
N ASP A 181 -10.86 -8.34 -3.60
CA ASP A 181 -10.02 -8.08 -4.79
C ASP A 181 -8.85 -7.16 -4.42
N ILE A 182 -9.16 -6.12 -3.64
CA ILE A 182 -8.17 -5.27 -2.99
C ILE A 182 -8.39 -5.30 -1.48
N GLY A 183 -7.36 -5.60 -0.69
CA GLY A 183 -7.48 -5.59 0.77
C GLY A 183 -7.80 -4.19 1.31
N ILE A 184 -6.91 -3.24 1.06
CA ILE A 184 -7.11 -1.82 1.34
C ILE A 184 -6.85 -1.03 0.08
N TYR A 185 -7.81 -0.19 -0.31
CA TYR A 185 -7.65 0.78 -1.38
C TYR A 185 -7.73 2.20 -0.81
N HIS A 186 -6.55 2.77 -0.57
CA HIS A 186 -6.33 4.13 -0.12
C HIS A 186 -6.21 5.07 -1.33
N HIS A 187 -7.34 5.57 -1.81
CA HIS A 187 -7.36 6.51 -2.93
C HIS A 187 -6.92 7.91 -2.50
N ASP A 188 -7.48 8.40 -1.39
CA ASP A 188 -7.16 9.72 -0.84
C ASP A 188 -7.54 9.76 0.63
N GLY A 189 -6.59 10.09 1.50
CA GLY A 189 -6.85 10.32 2.92
C GLY A 189 -5.60 10.76 3.69
N LEU A 190 -5.77 11.67 4.65
CA LEU A 190 -4.69 12.28 5.41
C LEU A 190 -4.41 11.56 6.73
N PHE A 191 -3.14 11.28 7.01
CA PHE A 191 -2.70 10.69 8.28
C PHE A 191 -3.40 9.36 8.63
N CYS A 192 -3.65 8.52 7.62
CA CYS A 192 -4.26 7.21 7.81
C CYS A 192 -3.23 6.20 8.33
N LYS A 193 -3.60 5.41 9.34
CA LYS A 193 -2.76 4.37 9.93
C LYS A 193 -3.47 3.03 9.87
N TYR A 194 -2.80 2.07 9.27
CA TYR A 194 -3.19 0.67 9.22
C TYR A 194 -2.14 -0.12 10.00
N HIS A 195 -2.53 -0.80 11.07
CA HIS A 195 -1.59 -1.49 11.95
C HIS A 195 -2.15 -2.85 12.36
N GLN A 196 -1.37 -3.92 12.22
CA GLN A 196 -1.87 -5.28 12.48
C GLN A 196 -3.16 -5.57 11.70
N VAL A 197 -3.10 -5.33 10.39
CA VAL A 197 -4.21 -5.62 9.48
C VAL A 197 -3.83 -6.79 8.59
N ASP A 198 -4.63 -7.86 8.64
CA ASP A 198 -4.42 -9.03 7.81
C ASP A 198 -5.18 -8.86 6.49
N LEU A 199 -4.45 -8.84 5.38
CA LEU A 199 -4.98 -8.74 4.02
C LEU A 199 -4.75 -10.10 3.37
N ASP A 200 -5.64 -11.04 3.63
CA ASP A 200 -5.42 -12.46 3.33
C ASP A 200 -6.06 -12.86 1.99
N PHE A 201 -5.29 -13.57 1.16
CA PHE A 201 -5.69 -14.02 -0.18
C PHE A 201 -6.33 -12.95 -1.07
N CYS A 202 -5.82 -11.71 -1.06
CA CYS A 202 -6.33 -10.67 -1.95
C CYS A 202 -6.10 -11.02 -3.42
N ARG A 203 -7.10 -10.85 -4.29
CA ARG A 203 -7.02 -11.29 -5.69
C ARG A 203 -6.26 -10.38 -6.61
N ARG A 204 -6.02 -9.12 -6.26
CA ARG A 204 -5.28 -8.20 -7.13
C ARG A 204 -4.20 -7.51 -6.34
N VAL A 205 -4.59 -6.84 -5.27
CA VAL A 205 -3.67 -6.04 -4.47
C VAL A 205 -3.96 -6.22 -2.99
N GLY A 206 -2.93 -6.43 -2.16
CA GLY A 206 -3.11 -6.35 -0.71
C GLY A 206 -3.43 -4.91 -0.30
N PHE A 207 -2.44 -4.04 -0.41
CA PHE A 207 -2.56 -2.61 -0.10
C PHE A 207 -2.28 -1.75 -1.34
N TYR A 208 -3.29 -1.05 -1.83
CA TYR A 208 -3.17 -0.05 -2.88
C TYR A 208 -3.22 1.35 -2.26
N SER A 209 -2.22 2.19 -2.51
CA SER A 209 -2.25 3.59 -2.13
C SER A 209 -1.87 4.48 -3.31
N TYR A 210 -2.60 5.58 -3.46
CA TYR A 210 -1.98 6.75 -4.10
C TYR A 210 -1.11 7.44 -3.05
N SER A 211 0.02 7.97 -3.48
CA SER A 211 1.13 8.29 -2.58
C SER A 211 0.85 9.36 -1.50
N ASP A 212 -0.24 10.13 -1.53
CA ASP A 212 -0.14 11.57 -1.31
C ASP A 212 -0.20 12.15 0.12
N ASN A 213 -0.51 11.39 1.18
CA ASN A 213 -1.09 12.04 2.36
C ASN A 213 -0.67 11.50 3.75
N GLY A 214 0.57 10.98 3.88
CA GLY A 214 1.15 10.74 5.21
C GLY A 214 0.59 9.48 5.88
N CYS A 215 0.44 8.43 5.09
CA CYS A 215 -0.14 7.16 5.50
C CYS A 215 0.93 6.20 6.04
N SER A 216 0.54 5.25 6.89
CA SER A 216 1.40 4.14 7.29
C SER A 216 0.67 2.80 7.29
N LEU A 217 1.31 1.76 6.75
CA LEU A 217 0.91 0.36 6.92
C LEU A 217 2.00 -0.34 7.73
N SER A 218 1.62 -0.98 8.83
CA SER A 218 2.59 -1.56 9.75
C SER A 218 2.17 -2.87 10.39
N SER A 219 3.16 -3.72 10.68
CA SER A 219 2.98 -4.98 11.43
C SER A 219 1.84 -5.84 10.88
N SER A 220 1.67 -5.83 9.55
CA SER A 220 0.51 -6.39 8.85
C SER A 220 0.90 -7.63 8.05
N TYR A 221 -0.02 -8.59 7.94
CA TYR A 221 0.14 -9.76 7.08
C TYR A 221 -0.55 -9.49 5.73
N ILE A 222 0.15 -9.77 4.63
CA ILE A 222 -0.36 -9.53 3.28
C ILE A 222 -0.14 -10.78 2.43
N ALA A 223 -1.22 -11.44 2.07
CA ALA A 223 -1.21 -12.58 1.15
C ALA A 223 -1.99 -12.27 -0.11
N VAL A 224 -1.37 -12.48 -1.27
CA VAL A 224 -2.02 -12.27 -2.57
C VAL A 224 -2.11 -13.54 -3.39
N ARG A 225 -3.23 -13.71 -4.09
CA ARG A 225 -3.52 -14.91 -4.87
C ARG A 225 -4.44 -14.60 -6.04
N ASN A 226 -3.94 -14.78 -7.26
CA ASN A 226 -4.78 -14.81 -8.45
C ASN A 226 -4.21 -15.80 -9.48
N PRO A 227 -5.02 -16.73 -10.01
CA PRO A 227 -4.58 -17.59 -11.11
C PRO A 227 -4.57 -16.88 -12.47
N ASP A 228 -5.37 -15.82 -12.65
CA ASP A 228 -5.67 -15.28 -13.98
C ASP A 228 -4.88 -14.01 -14.32
N GLN A 229 -4.42 -13.26 -13.31
CA GLN A 229 -3.80 -11.94 -13.49
C GLN A 229 -2.61 -11.73 -12.55
N PRO A 230 -1.67 -10.82 -12.89
CA PRO A 230 -0.62 -10.40 -11.97
C PRO A 230 -1.19 -9.84 -10.66
N THR A 231 -0.49 -10.10 -9.57
CA THR A 231 -0.87 -9.64 -8.23
C THR A 231 0.21 -8.77 -7.59
N TYR A 232 -0.21 -7.92 -6.66
CA TYR A 232 0.68 -7.00 -5.96
C TYR A 232 0.46 -7.08 -4.46
N GLY A 233 1.49 -7.37 -3.66
CA GLY A 233 1.35 -7.29 -2.20
C GLY A 233 0.99 -5.87 -1.78
N ILE A 234 1.85 -4.92 -2.17
CA ILE A 234 1.67 -3.49 -2.00
C ILE A 234 1.87 -2.80 -3.35
N TYR A 235 0.95 -1.90 -3.70
CA TYR A 235 1.03 -1.07 -4.89
C TYR A 235 0.90 0.41 -4.51
N ILE A 236 1.93 1.18 -4.81
CA ILE A 236 1.96 2.62 -4.60
C ILE A 236 1.94 3.27 -5.98
N ASP A 237 0.86 3.98 -6.27
CA ASP A 237 0.69 4.71 -7.51
C ASP A 237 1.13 6.17 -7.34
N SER A 238 1.67 6.75 -8.41
CA SER A 238 1.99 8.18 -8.43
C SER A 238 0.73 8.99 -8.68
N ASN A 239 0.63 10.11 -7.97
CA ASN A 239 -0.34 11.16 -8.25
C ASN A 239 0.40 12.48 -8.40
N ASP A 240 -0.09 13.33 -9.28
CA ASP A 240 0.61 14.54 -9.73
C ASP A 240 0.57 15.71 -8.71
N VAL A 241 0.23 15.45 -7.45
CA VAL A 241 -0.15 16.47 -6.46
C VAL A 241 1.07 17.05 -5.73
N ALA A 242 1.05 18.36 -5.52
CA ALA A 242 2.18 19.17 -5.06
C ALA A 242 2.46 19.17 -3.53
N ASN A 243 1.58 18.57 -2.72
CA ASN A 243 1.68 18.62 -1.25
C ASN A 243 1.95 17.22 -0.70
N ILE A 244 3.10 17.04 -0.07
CA ILE A 244 3.75 15.74 0.09
C ILE A 244 3.87 15.38 1.57
N LYS A 245 3.34 14.22 1.97
CA LYS A 245 3.62 13.61 3.27
C LYS A 245 4.05 12.16 3.10
N GLN A 246 5.02 11.73 3.91
CA GLN A 246 5.72 10.46 3.76
C GLN A 246 4.81 9.24 3.94
N LEU A 247 4.90 8.28 3.04
CA LEU A 247 4.29 6.95 3.18
C LEU A 247 5.27 6.00 3.88
N ASN A 248 4.81 5.28 4.89
CA ASN A 248 5.65 4.35 5.65
C ASN A 248 5.11 2.93 5.61
N LEU A 249 5.93 1.98 5.16
CA LEU A 249 5.66 0.55 5.13
C LEU A 249 6.62 -0.14 6.11
N ILE A 250 6.13 -0.53 7.29
CA ILE A 250 6.98 -0.95 8.40
C ILE A 250 6.61 -2.35 8.91
N GLU A 251 7.54 -3.28 8.98
CA GLU A 251 7.32 -4.59 9.65
C GLU A 251 6.17 -5.40 9.05
N ASN A 252 5.92 -5.31 7.74
CA ASN A 252 4.89 -6.11 7.09
C ASN A 252 5.46 -7.45 6.61
N TYR A 253 4.64 -8.50 6.70
CA TYR A 253 4.94 -9.82 6.17
C TYR A 253 4.16 -10.04 4.88
N ILE A 254 4.86 -10.17 3.75
CA ILE A 254 4.27 -10.20 2.41
C ILE A 254 4.55 -11.54 1.76
N VAL A 255 3.48 -12.22 1.34
CA VAL A 255 3.55 -13.54 0.73
C VAL A 255 2.67 -13.67 -0.50
N GLY A 256 3.15 -14.44 -1.46
CA GLY A 256 2.40 -14.79 -2.66
C GLY A 256 1.94 -16.24 -2.65
N TYR A 257 0.72 -16.45 -3.12
CA TYR A 257 0.04 -17.75 -3.18
C TYR A 257 -0.62 -17.95 -4.55
N SER A 258 0.10 -18.24 -5.63
CA SER A 258 -0.56 -18.77 -6.84
C SER A 258 0.36 -19.57 -7.76
N GLU A 259 -0.19 -20.07 -8.85
CA GLU A 259 0.57 -20.68 -9.94
C GLU A 259 1.01 -19.55 -10.89
N ASN A 260 2.32 -19.42 -11.11
CA ASN A 260 3.04 -18.58 -12.09
C ASN A 260 2.25 -17.47 -12.81
N HIS A 261 2.15 -16.28 -12.18
CA HIS A 261 2.06 -15.03 -12.94
C HIS A 261 3.36 -14.27 -12.80
N SER A 262 4.22 -14.39 -13.82
CA SER A 262 5.61 -13.88 -13.85
C SER A 262 5.74 -12.38 -13.68
N ASP A 263 4.63 -11.63 -13.75
CA ASP A 263 4.60 -10.17 -13.63
C ASP A 263 4.09 -9.68 -12.25
N SER A 264 3.83 -10.60 -11.30
CA SER A 264 3.43 -10.23 -9.93
C SER A 264 4.59 -9.57 -9.18
N ILE A 265 4.33 -8.56 -8.34
CA ILE A 265 5.39 -7.84 -7.61
C ILE A 265 5.00 -7.71 -6.14
N ALA A 266 5.90 -8.01 -5.19
CA ALA A 266 5.56 -7.94 -3.77
C ALA A 266 5.33 -6.50 -3.31
N ILE A 267 6.26 -5.58 -3.56
CA ILE A 267 6.08 -4.13 -3.34
C ILE A 267 6.40 -3.40 -4.64
N ASN A 268 5.42 -2.71 -5.20
CA ASN A 268 5.56 -1.94 -6.42
C ASN A 268 5.32 -0.45 -6.14
N CYS A 269 6.35 0.37 -6.33
CA CYS A 269 6.23 1.82 -6.33
C CYS A 269 6.32 2.33 -7.77
N ASN A 270 5.22 2.90 -8.28
CA ASN A 270 5.10 3.60 -9.56
C ASN A 270 5.00 2.77 -10.86
N GLY A 271 4.72 1.47 -10.77
CA GLY A 271 4.55 0.61 -11.94
C GLY A 271 5.84 0.37 -12.74
N ASP A 272 5.99 -0.81 -13.34
CA ASP A 272 7.12 -1.16 -14.20
C ASP A 272 6.97 -0.59 -15.62
N ARG A 273 6.65 0.71 -15.73
CA ARG A 273 6.32 1.35 -17.01
C ARG A 273 7.22 2.56 -17.28
N PRO A 274 7.97 2.55 -18.40
CA PRO A 274 8.67 3.74 -18.88
C PRO A 274 7.69 4.91 -19.06
N GLY A 275 8.02 6.07 -18.51
CA GLY A 275 7.20 7.28 -18.61
C GLY A 275 6.13 7.45 -17.52
N SER A 276 6.08 6.57 -16.51
CA SER A 276 5.26 6.82 -15.31
C SER A 276 5.60 8.18 -14.67
N PRO A 277 4.60 8.92 -14.16
CA PRO A 277 4.82 10.18 -13.46
C PRO A 277 5.76 9.98 -12.27
N VAL A 278 6.65 10.93 -11.97
CA VAL A 278 7.56 10.79 -10.82
C VAL A 278 6.76 10.72 -9.52
N ILE A 279 7.02 9.73 -8.67
CA ILE A 279 6.59 9.79 -7.26
C ILE A 279 7.37 10.92 -6.62
N LYS A 280 6.77 12.10 -6.48
CA LYS A 280 7.45 13.29 -5.95
C LYS A 280 7.81 13.17 -4.46
N GLN A 281 7.35 12.11 -3.81
CA GLN A 281 7.19 12.00 -2.37
C GLN A 281 8.20 11.02 -1.78
N GLY A 282 8.59 11.28 -0.53
CA GLY A 282 9.37 10.34 0.25
C GLY A 282 8.54 9.14 0.67
N PHE A 283 9.06 7.94 0.51
CA PHE A 283 8.50 6.75 1.16
C PHE A 283 9.60 5.90 1.80
N SER A 284 9.24 5.23 2.89
CA SER A 284 10.15 4.33 3.60
C SER A 284 9.57 2.93 3.65
N ILE A 285 10.39 1.94 3.30
CA ILE A 285 10.09 0.51 3.37
C ILE A 285 11.10 -0.09 4.34
N ILE A 286 10.65 -0.36 5.56
CA ILE A 286 11.53 -0.68 6.69
C ILE A 286 11.11 -1.99 7.35
N ARG A 287 12.05 -2.91 7.58
CA ARG A 287 11.84 -4.17 8.31
C ARG A 287 10.73 -5.06 7.74
N ASN A 288 10.43 -4.98 6.45
CA ASN A 288 9.46 -5.88 5.82
C ASN A 288 10.12 -7.22 5.49
N GLU A 289 9.33 -8.28 5.56
CA GLU A 289 9.74 -9.63 5.20
C GLU A 289 8.92 -10.09 3.99
N ILE A 290 9.60 -10.52 2.92
CA ILE A 290 8.98 -10.91 1.65
C ILE A 290 9.39 -12.34 1.32
N LYS A 291 8.41 -13.23 1.24
CA LYS A 291 8.62 -14.66 1.03
C LYS A 291 7.64 -15.24 0.01
N SER A 292 8.01 -16.36 -0.62
CA SER A 292 7.01 -17.22 -1.26
C SER A 292 6.72 -18.45 -0.41
N LEU A 293 5.45 -18.74 -0.18
CA LEU A 293 5.03 -19.94 0.55
C LEU A 293 4.74 -21.12 -0.38
N ASN A 294 4.73 -20.89 -1.69
CA ASN A 294 4.62 -21.91 -2.71
C ASN A 294 5.89 -21.88 -3.60
N PRO A 295 6.70 -22.94 -3.68
CA PRO A 295 7.89 -22.97 -4.54
C PRO A 295 7.60 -22.69 -6.02
N ALA A 296 6.37 -22.93 -6.47
CA ALA A 296 5.90 -22.64 -7.83
C ALA A 296 5.43 -21.19 -8.02
N PHE A 297 5.32 -20.39 -6.96
CA PHE A 297 5.05 -18.96 -7.03
C PHE A 297 6.35 -18.20 -6.78
N LYS A 298 6.63 -17.22 -7.63
CA LYS A 298 7.65 -16.20 -7.38
C LYS A 298 7.14 -14.87 -7.89
N PHE A 299 7.38 -13.80 -7.14
CA PHE A 299 7.22 -12.45 -7.66
C PHE A 299 8.29 -12.19 -8.73
N LYS A 300 8.00 -11.36 -9.74
CA LYS A 300 9.02 -10.79 -10.62
C LYS A 300 10.10 -10.09 -9.81
N TYR A 301 9.64 -9.19 -8.94
CA TYR A 301 10.45 -8.39 -8.03
C TYR A 301 9.96 -8.54 -6.60
N GLY A 302 10.88 -8.63 -5.63
CA GLY A 302 10.54 -8.45 -4.23
C GLY A 302 10.08 -7.00 -3.98
N ILE A 303 10.94 -6.05 -4.33
CA ILE A 303 10.65 -4.62 -4.30
C ILE A 303 11.03 -4.02 -5.66
N TYR A 304 10.09 -3.31 -6.28
CA TYR A 304 10.33 -2.50 -7.47
C TYR A 304 10.03 -1.04 -7.19
N ILE A 305 10.96 -0.15 -7.54
CA ILE A 305 10.82 1.30 -7.42
C ILE A 305 11.05 1.96 -8.77
N GLY A 306 9.97 2.39 -9.43
CA GLY A 306 10.05 3.26 -10.60
C GLY A 306 10.36 4.71 -10.23
N HIS A 307 10.30 5.62 -11.21
CA HIS A 307 10.64 7.04 -11.07
C HIS A 307 10.17 7.65 -9.73
N SER A 308 11.11 7.92 -8.83
CA SER A 308 10.81 8.41 -7.48
C SER A 308 11.77 9.52 -7.07
N LYS A 309 11.26 10.51 -6.35
CA LYS A 309 12.08 11.59 -5.84
C LYS A 309 12.94 11.10 -4.67
N HIS A 310 12.33 10.65 -3.58
CA HIS A 310 13.04 10.20 -2.38
C HIS A 310 12.55 8.82 -1.93
N PHE A 311 13.45 7.90 -1.58
CA PHE A 311 13.04 6.68 -0.86
C PHE A 311 14.09 6.17 0.12
N GLU A 312 13.63 5.39 1.10
CA GLU A 312 14.47 4.64 2.02
C GLU A 312 14.06 3.16 2.04
N LEU A 313 15.04 2.27 1.85
CA LEU A 313 14.92 0.83 2.08
C LEU A 313 15.84 0.44 3.23
N SER A 314 15.29 0.02 4.37
CA SER A 314 16.12 -0.39 5.50
C SER A 314 15.68 -1.68 6.15
N SER A 315 16.64 -2.56 6.46
CA SER A 315 16.42 -3.75 7.30
C SER A 315 15.37 -4.74 6.74
N ASN A 316 15.11 -4.73 5.42
CA ASN A 316 14.16 -5.67 4.82
C ASN A 316 14.80 -7.03 4.56
N ILE A 317 14.00 -8.09 4.62
CA ILE A 317 14.43 -9.46 4.32
C ILE A 317 13.64 -9.97 3.11
N ILE A 318 14.34 -10.38 2.05
CA ILE A 318 13.76 -10.90 0.81
C ILE A 318 14.37 -12.27 0.52
N TYR A 319 13.56 -13.31 0.48
CA TYR A 319 14.04 -14.68 0.29
C TYR A 319 14.21 -15.06 -1.19
N ALA A 320 15.04 -16.09 -1.44
CA ALA A 320 15.34 -16.61 -2.78
C ALA A 320 14.13 -17.24 -3.49
N ASP A 321 13.21 -17.76 -2.69
CA ASP A 321 11.93 -18.27 -3.16
C ASP A 321 10.95 -17.15 -3.47
N ALA A 322 11.18 -15.93 -2.96
CA ALA A 322 10.23 -14.84 -3.07
C ALA A 322 10.20 -14.23 -4.47
N SER A 323 11.33 -14.14 -5.17
CA SER A 323 11.37 -13.56 -6.52
C SER A 323 12.13 -14.36 -7.58
N SER A 324 11.72 -14.18 -8.83
CA SER A 324 12.26 -14.86 -10.02
C SER A 324 13.29 -14.05 -10.80
N SER A 325 13.29 -12.71 -10.65
CA SER A 325 14.20 -11.82 -11.37
C SER A 325 15.16 -11.11 -10.41
N GLU A 326 14.65 -10.17 -9.60
CA GLU A 326 15.46 -9.42 -8.64
C GLU A 326 14.77 -9.34 -7.28
N GLY A 327 15.57 -9.27 -6.21
CA GLY A 327 15.06 -9.00 -4.87
C GLY A 327 14.63 -7.54 -4.76
N ILE A 328 15.51 -6.62 -5.19
CA ILE A 328 15.25 -5.17 -5.25
C ILE A 328 15.62 -4.67 -6.64
N SER A 329 14.72 -3.93 -7.27
CA SER A 329 14.94 -3.23 -8.53
C SER A 329 14.53 -1.77 -8.42
N SER A 330 15.34 -0.85 -8.95
CA SER A 330 14.97 0.57 -9.04
C SER A 330 15.35 1.19 -10.38
N TYR A 331 14.49 2.10 -10.85
CA TYR A 331 14.66 2.84 -12.10
C TYR A 331 14.54 4.36 -11.90
N ALA A 332 15.66 5.06 -12.14
CA ALA A 332 15.82 6.51 -12.11
C ALA A 332 15.22 7.21 -10.86
N PRO A 333 15.69 6.86 -9.65
CA PRO A 333 15.43 7.65 -8.46
C PRO A 333 16.31 8.91 -8.39
N GLU A 334 15.78 9.99 -7.85
CA GLU A 334 16.57 11.22 -7.60
C GLU A 334 17.39 11.10 -6.31
N PHE A 335 16.85 10.58 -5.21
CA PHE A 335 17.60 10.36 -3.97
C PHE A 335 17.15 9.09 -3.29
N PHE A 336 18.10 8.30 -2.80
CA PHE A 336 17.77 7.10 -2.05
C PHE A 336 18.79 6.72 -0.98
N ALA A 337 18.29 5.98 0.00
CA ALA A 337 19.09 5.25 0.98
C ALA A 337 18.69 3.77 1.00
N ILE A 338 19.64 2.86 0.81
CA ILE A 338 19.43 1.41 0.88
C ILE A 338 20.41 0.83 1.91
N ARG A 339 19.91 0.47 3.09
CA ARG A 339 20.74 0.07 4.23
C ARG A 339 20.30 -1.23 4.87
N ASP A 340 21.26 -2.07 5.26
CA ASP A 340 21.03 -3.22 6.14
C ASP A 340 19.98 -4.22 5.61
N ASN A 341 19.75 -4.31 4.30
CA ASN A 341 18.79 -5.25 3.72
C ASN A 341 19.45 -6.63 3.50
N THR A 342 18.69 -7.70 3.70
CA THR A 342 19.11 -9.08 3.42
C THR A 342 18.31 -9.64 2.24
N VAL A 343 18.99 -9.91 1.12
CA VAL A 343 18.43 -10.46 -0.12
C VAL A 343 19.06 -11.82 -0.40
N ILE A 344 18.38 -12.89 0.00
CA ILE A 344 18.89 -14.25 -0.06
C ILE A 344 18.68 -14.79 -1.47
N GLY A 345 19.74 -15.28 -2.13
CA GLY A 345 19.66 -16.00 -3.42
C GLY A 345 19.13 -15.18 -4.62
N ASN A 346 18.98 -13.87 -4.47
CA ASN A 346 18.55 -12.93 -5.49
C ASN A 346 19.53 -11.73 -5.60
N ASN A 347 19.35 -10.93 -6.65
CA ASN A 347 20.17 -9.74 -6.92
C ASN A 347 19.49 -8.44 -6.47
N ILE A 348 20.30 -7.40 -6.29
CA ILE A 348 19.86 -6.00 -6.20
C ILE A 348 20.30 -5.30 -7.49
N SER A 349 19.38 -4.68 -8.23
CA SER A 349 19.67 -3.95 -9.47
C SER A 349 19.17 -2.51 -9.36
N LEU A 350 20.05 -1.52 -9.52
CA LEU A 350 19.70 -0.10 -9.35
C LEU A 350 20.12 0.69 -10.58
N THR A 351 19.19 1.40 -11.22
CA THR A 351 19.53 2.43 -12.21
C THR A 351 19.66 3.77 -11.51
N VAL A 352 20.86 4.31 -11.38
CA VAL A 352 21.17 5.48 -10.54
C VAL A 352 21.43 6.74 -11.38
N GLY A 353 20.88 7.88 -10.96
CA GLY A 353 21.12 9.20 -11.59
C GLY A 353 22.29 9.97 -10.97
N ASP A 354 22.48 11.23 -11.41
CA ASP A 354 23.66 12.09 -11.13
C ASP A 354 23.78 12.64 -9.71
N THR A 355 22.88 12.24 -8.84
CA THR A 355 22.70 12.78 -7.51
C THR A 355 23.36 11.91 -6.43
N PRO A 356 23.60 12.43 -5.22
CA PRO A 356 24.19 11.65 -4.13
C PRO A 356 23.24 10.55 -3.64
N HIS A 357 23.76 9.33 -3.52
CA HIS A 357 23.03 8.16 -3.05
C HIS A 357 23.79 7.46 -1.91
N GLU A 358 23.06 6.77 -1.03
CA GLU A 358 23.66 5.98 0.06
C GLU A 358 23.29 4.50 -0.02
N ILE A 359 24.32 3.63 0.00
CA ILE A 359 24.16 2.18 0.05
C ILE A 359 25.07 1.64 1.17
N SER A 360 24.54 0.90 2.14
CA SER A 360 25.40 0.36 3.21
C SER A 360 24.91 -0.97 3.74
N ASN A 361 25.85 -1.86 4.08
CA ASN A 361 25.60 -3.10 4.83
C ASN A 361 24.51 -4.02 4.25
N ASN A 362 24.35 -4.08 2.92
CA ASN A 362 23.37 -4.98 2.29
C ASN A 362 23.98 -6.36 2.03
N GLU A 363 23.29 -7.42 2.44
CA GLU A 363 23.65 -8.80 2.13
C GLU A 363 22.87 -9.24 0.88
N CYS A 364 23.55 -9.54 -0.22
CA CYS A 364 22.90 -10.01 -1.45
C CYS A 364 23.81 -10.92 -2.29
N THR A 365 23.24 -11.60 -3.29
CA THR A 365 24.03 -12.49 -4.18
C THR A 365 24.92 -11.66 -5.10
N ASN A 366 24.34 -10.69 -5.81
CA ASN A 366 25.06 -9.67 -6.56
C ASN A 366 24.32 -8.34 -6.40
N MET A 367 25.07 -7.24 -6.42
CA MET A 367 24.53 -5.90 -6.62
C MET A 367 24.99 -5.33 -7.96
N THR A 368 24.08 -4.85 -8.78
CA THR A 368 24.36 -4.19 -10.07
C THR A 368 23.94 -2.72 -10.00
N LEU A 369 24.87 -1.83 -10.33
CA LEU A 369 24.60 -0.40 -10.51
C LEU A 369 24.68 -0.06 -11.99
N LEU A 370 23.55 0.38 -12.55
CA LEU A 370 23.41 0.83 -13.93
C LEU A 370 23.30 2.36 -13.94
N TYR A 371 24.10 3.02 -14.77
CA TYR A 371 23.98 4.47 -14.96
C TYR A 371 23.32 4.71 -16.33
N PRO A 372 22.26 5.53 -16.43
CA PRO A 372 21.63 5.82 -17.69
C PRO A 372 22.61 6.59 -18.59
N SER A 373 22.84 6.09 -19.82
CA SER A 373 23.62 6.85 -20.81
C SER A 373 22.86 8.13 -21.18
N SER A 374 23.58 9.23 -21.39
CA SER A 374 23.06 10.58 -21.71
C SER A 374 22.21 10.68 -23.00
N ASN A 375 21.86 9.57 -23.65
CA ASN A 375 20.99 9.52 -24.81
C ASN A 375 19.79 8.61 -24.54
N ASN A 376 18.57 9.15 -24.75
CA ASN A 376 17.24 8.56 -24.59
C ASN A 376 16.99 7.22 -25.36
N SER A 377 17.76 6.17 -25.11
CA SER A 377 17.51 4.84 -25.70
C SER A 377 17.58 3.74 -24.64
N PRO A 378 16.48 3.05 -24.32
CA PRO A 378 16.38 2.14 -23.18
C PRO A 378 17.02 0.75 -23.38
N TYR A 379 17.84 0.51 -24.42
CA TYR A 379 18.25 -0.86 -24.79
C TYR A 379 19.69 -1.07 -25.27
N ASN A 380 20.63 -0.15 -25.02
CA ASN A 380 22.03 -0.38 -25.41
C ASN A 380 23.02 -0.05 -24.28
N THR A 381 23.13 -0.94 -23.30
CA THR A 381 24.33 -1.02 -22.46
C THR A 381 25.39 -1.80 -23.23
N LYS A 382 26.43 -1.10 -23.71
CA LYS A 382 27.68 -1.76 -24.11
C LYS A 382 28.45 -2.04 -22.82
N LEU A 383 28.53 -3.31 -22.43
CA LEU A 383 29.44 -3.81 -21.40
C LEU A 383 30.89 -3.48 -21.80
N ALA A 384 31.40 -2.32 -21.39
CA ALA A 384 32.76 -1.92 -21.71
C ALA A 384 33.69 -2.05 -20.50
N ASP A 385 33.23 -1.75 -19.28
CA ASP A 385 34.07 -1.83 -18.07
C ASP A 385 33.23 -2.26 -16.87
N THR A 386 33.52 -3.45 -16.33
CA THR A 386 32.87 -4.01 -15.14
C THR A 386 33.87 -4.05 -14.00
N VAL A 387 33.64 -3.27 -12.94
CA VAL A 387 34.44 -3.38 -11.71
C VAL A 387 33.70 -4.26 -10.72
N LYS A 388 34.37 -5.33 -10.26
CA LYS A 388 33.88 -6.21 -9.19
C LYS A 388 34.52 -5.83 -7.85
N TYR A 389 33.72 -5.50 -6.85
CA TYR A 389 34.20 -5.32 -5.48
C TYR A 389 33.30 -6.07 -4.51
N ASN A 390 33.78 -7.10 -3.80
CA ASN A 390 33.02 -7.83 -2.77
C ASN A 390 31.52 -8.07 -3.10
N ASN A 391 31.22 -8.62 -4.29
CA ASN A 391 29.87 -8.87 -4.86
C ASN A 391 29.13 -7.69 -5.51
N PHE A 392 29.77 -6.54 -5.68
CA PHE A 392 29.24 -5.38 -6.41
C PHE A 392 29.77 -5.39 -7.84
N ILE A 393 28.89 -5.13 -8.82
CA ILE A 393 29.19 -4.90 -10.24
C ILE A 393 28.76 -3.48 -10.57
N MET A 394 29.71 -2.64 -11.00
CA MET A 394 29.44 -1.29 -11.49
C MET A 394 29.65 -1.24 -13.01
N ASP A 395 28.64 -0.76 -13.77
CA ASP A 395 28.73 -0.49 -15.21
C ASP A 395 28.91 1.01 -15.45
N LEU A 396 30.06 1.40 -16.02
CA LEU A 396 30.47 2.80 -16.23
C LEU A 396 30.27 3.29 -17.68
N SER A 397 29.58 2.55 -18.53
CA SER A 397 29.45 2.85 -19.97
C SER A 397 28.72 4.16 -20.33
N GLY A 398 28.21 4.91 -19.33
CA GLY A 398 27.33 6.07 -19.49
C GLY A 398 27.98 7.46 -19.71
N GLY A 399 29.30 7.62 -19.60
CA GLY A 399 29.99 8.88 -19.93
C GLY A 399 29.79 10.03 -18.92
N TRP A 400 30.43 9.94 -17.76
CA TRP A 400 30.21 10.83 -16.61
C TRP A 400 31.26 11.94 -16.44
N THR A 401 30.97 12.90 -15.55
CA THR A 401 31.94 13.91 -15.11
C THR A 401 32.18 13.94 -13.58
N ASN A 402 31.22 13.58 -12.70
CA ASN A 402 31.44 13.40 -11.24
C ASN A 402 30.26 12.65 -10.58
N GLY A 403 30.45 11.46 -10.00
CA GLY A 403 29.42 10.72 -9.25
C GLY A 403 29.97 10.18 -7.93
N PHE A 404 29.14 10.13 -6.88
CA PHE A 404 29.52 9.74 -5.52
C PHE A 404 28.65 8.58 -5.02
N LEU A 405 29.29 7.47 -4.62
CA LEU A 405 28.65 6.31 -4.02
C LEU A 405 29.29 6.01 -2.67
N ARG A 406 28.55 6.12 -1.58
CA ARG A 406 29.03 5.65 -0.27
C ARG A 406 28.66 4.18 -0.09
N ILE A 407 29.64 3.33 0.25
CA ILE A 407 29.49 1.92 0.63
C ILE A 407 30.03 1.74 2.07
N GLY A 408 29.13 1.76 3.06
CA GLY A 408 29.53 1.69 4.47
C GLY A 408 30.39 2.88 4.91
N GLU A 409 31.61 2.61 5.40
CA GLU A 409 32.59 3.66 5.76
C GLU A 409 33.45 4.13 4.57
N ALA A 410 33.35 3.47 3.42
CA ALA A 410 34.09 3.84 2.22
C ALA A 410 33.23 4.71 1.29
N CYS A 411 33.85 5.73 0.71
CA CYS A 411 33.29 6.52 -0.37
C CYS A 411 33.97 6.08 -1.66
N ILE A 412 33.21 5.56 -2.62
CA ILE A 412 33.68 5.27 -3.97
C ILE A 412 33.28 6.42 -4.88
N TRP A 413 34.25 6.99 -5.58
CA TRP A 413 33.97 7.91 -6.68
C TRP A 413 34.81 7.57 -7.90
N TYR A 414 34.27 7.88 -9.07
CA TYR A 414 34.98 7.71 -10.33
C TYR A 414 35.62 9.03 -10.74
N ASP A 415 36.96 9.07 -10.73
CA ASP A 415 37.75 10.21 -11.19
C ASP A 415 37.94 10.11 -12.71
N TYR A 416 37.13 10.87 -13.44
CA TYR A 416 37.16 10.90 -14.90
C TYR A 416 38.43 11.52 -15.48
N THR A 417 39.09 12.40 -14.72
CA THR A 417 40.34 13.04 -15.15
C THR A 417 41.45 12.02 -15.28
N ASN A 418 41.44 11.01 -14.41
CA ASN A 418 42.45 9.97 -14.34
C ASN A 418 41.95 8.60 -14.81
N ASN A 419 40.69 8.49 -15.23
CA ASN A 419 40.03 7.24 -15.61
C ASN A 419 40.20 6.15 -14.54
N GLN A 420 40.00 6.52 -13.26
CA GLN A 420 40.25 5.66 -12.10
C GLN A 420 39.06 5.67 -11.14
N LEU A 421 38.70 4.47 -10.67
CA LEU A 421 37.84 4.30 -9.50
C LEU A 421 38.68 4.55 -8.25
N ARG A 422 38.25 5.46 -7.38
CA ARG A 422 38.91 5.75 -6.09
C ARG A 422 37.98 5.38 -4.95
N ALA A 423 38.55 4.78 -3.91
CA ALA A 423 37.87 4.51 -2.66
C ALA A 423 38.59 5.27 -1.53
N GLU A 424 37.89 6.15 -0.83
CA GLU A 424 38.42 6.86 0.34
C GLU A 424 37.68 6.45 1.62
N SER A 425 38.40 6.27 2.73
CA SER A 425 37.79 6.05 4.04
C SER A 425 37.20 7.37 4.56
N ALA A 426 35.99 7.34 5.14
CA ALA A 426 35.26 8.51 5.62
C ALA A 426 35.94 9.32 6.75
N SER A 427 37.14 8.94 7.22
CA SER A 427 37.94 9.72 8.16
C SER A 427 38.77 10.78 7.45
N SER A 428 38.18 11.98 7.31
CA SER A 428 38.75 13.28 6.91
C SER A 428 39.11 13.49 5.43
N PRO A 429 38.57 14.55 4.79
CA PRO A 429 39.11 15.09 3.55
C PRO A 429 40.36 15.92 3.90
N SER A 430 41.49 15.26 4.11
CA SER A 430 42.78 15.94 4.15
C SER A 430 43.66 15.42 3.03
N SER A 431 43.97 16.34 2.12
CA SER A 431 45.00 16.31 1.09
C SER A 431 46.13 15.32 1.34
N GLU A 432 46.48 14.60 0.26
CA GLU A 432 47.72 13.84 0.08
C GLU A 432 47.87 12.59 0.96
N ASN A 433 47.30 11.48 0.50
CA ASN A 433 48.01 10.21 0.58
C ASN A 433 47.60 9.32 -0.60
N SER A 434 48.46 9.29 -1.61
CA SER A 434 48.50 8.30 -2.68
C SER A 434 48.91 6.94 -2.10
N GLY A 435 47.99 6.33 -1.35
CA GLY A 435 48.04 4.92 -0.99
C GLY A 435 47.28 4.13 -2.05
N SER A 436 48.01 3.42 -2.91
CA SER A 436 47.45 2.52 -3.90
C SER A 436 46.64 1.40 -3.21
N VAL A 437 45.32 1.43 -3.32
CA VAL A 437 44.49 0.24 -3.15
C VAL A 437 44.57 -0.52 -4.47
N ILE A 438 45.21 -1.69 -4.43
CA ILE A 438 45.32 -2.57 -5.58
C ILE A 438 43.95 -3.27 -5.75
N VAL A 439 43.40 -3.13 -6.95
CA VAL A 439 42.17 -3.78 -7.46
C VAL A 439 42.37 -5.28 -7.58
#